data_AF-A0A7C7W061-F1
#
_entry.id   AF-A0A7C7W061-F1
#
_cell.length_a   1.000
_cell.length_b   1.000
_cell.length_c   1.000
_cell.angle_alpha   90.00
_cell.angle_beta   90.00
_cell.angle_gamma   90.00
#
_symmetry.space_group_name_H-M   'P 1'
#
loop_
_entity.id
_entity.type
_entity.pdbx_description
1 polymer ?
#
loop_
_entity_poly.entity_id
_entity_poly.type
_entity_poly.pdbx_seq_one_letter_code
_entity_poly.pdbx_strand_id
1 'polypeptide(L)'
;MFTEGISRPACSLWVKLLILAQAILSPALLPADMNAGSLIQAEYVQAQGSRIVLLLKVNAPAVKAVIITQYLPEGVAITSAAPRPNSFDAKHAKAKWLLRDPGKGSFKISMEPDRPLKAGEVRAEIRFRDPSSGTLTTLSIPGK
;
A
#
# COMPACT_ATOMS: atom_id res chain seq x y z
N MET A 1 36.96 -22.62 -74.18
CA MET A 1 36.23 -22.23 -75.40
C MET A 1 34.82 -22.79 -75.29
N PHE A 2 33.81 -21.89 -75.29
CA PHE A 2 32.38 -22.07 -75.62
C PHE A 2 31.61 -23.22 -74.92
N THR A 3 30.40 -23.09 -74.38
CA THR A 3 29.30 -22.15 -74.64
C THR A 3 28.27 -22.26 -73.50
N GLU A 4 27.41 -21.26 -73.44
CA GLU A 4 26.28 -20.99 -72.53
C GLU A 4 25.27 -22.13 -72.29
N GLY A 5 24.52 -22.03 -71.19
CA GLY A 5 23.35 -22.86 -70.90
C GLY A 5 22.49 -22.28 -69.76
N ILE A 6 21.42 -21.60 -70.15
CA ILE A 6 20.53 -20.74 -69.36
C ILE A 6 19.55 -21.52 -68.44
N SER A 7 19.34 -20.95 -67.24
CA SER A 7 18.10 -20.86 -66.44
C SER A 7 17.03 -21.96 -66.56
N ARG A 8 16.80 -22.66 -65.43
CA ARG A 8 15.43 -22.99 -64.96
C ARG A 8 15.34 -22.87 -63.43
N PRO A 9 14.35 -22.14 -62.90
CA PRO A 9 14.03 -22.11 -61.48
C PRO A 9 13.08 -23.26 -61.14
N ALA A 10 13.46 -24.09 -60.17
CA ALA A 10 12.56 -25.07 -59.57
C ALA A 10 13.05 -25.36 -58.16
N CYS A 11 12.84 -24.41 -57.24
CA CYS A 11 13.03 -24.68 -55.83
C CYS A 11 11.69 -24.61 -55.11
N SER A 12 11.20 -25.81 -54.81
CA SER A 12 10.55 -26.16 -53.56
C SER A 12 9.26 -25.41 -53.21
N LEU A 13 8.20 -25.86 -53.87
CA LEU A 13 6.80 -25.68 -53.53
C LEU A 13 6.45 -26.52 -52.29
N TRP A 14 7.07 -26.22 -51.15
CA TRP A 14 6.72 -26.80 -49.85
C TRP A 14 6.69 -25.67 -48.82
N VAL A 15 5.61 -25.61 -48.05
CA VAL A 15 5.40 -24.71 -46.91
C VAL A 15 4.98 -23.29 -47.28
N LYS A 16 3.70 -23.18 -47.68
CA LYS A 16 2.87 -22.04 -47.27
C LYS A 16 2.75 -22.05 -45.75
N LEU A 17 3.68 -21.43 -45.04
CA LEU A 17 3.51 -21.05 -43.64
C LEU A 17 4.60 -20.04 -43.29
N LEU A 18 4.23 -19.04 -42.51
CA LEU A 18 5.14 -18.34 -41.59
C LEU A 18 5.95 -17.14 -42.11
N ILE A 19 5.31 -16.06 -42.56
CA ILE A 19 5.84 -14.69 -42.29
C ILE A 19 4.67 -13.75 -41.99
N LEU A 20 4.14 -13.86 -40.76
CA LEU A 20 3.20 -12.93 -40.15
C LEU A 20 3.77 -12.63 -38.75
N ALA A 21 4.95 -12.01 -38.71
CA ALA A 21 5.69 -11.72 -37.48
C ALA A 21 6.59 -10.50 -37.65
N GLN A 22 6.00 -9.35 -37.96
CA GLN A 22 6.67 -8.05 -37.97
C GLN A 22 5.82 -7.06 -37.15
N ALA A 23 5.73 -7.26 -35.83
CA ALA A 23 5.12 -6.30 -34.92
C ALA A 23 5.44 -6.60 -33.44
N ILE A 24 6.68 -6.94 -33.07
CA ILE A 24 7.02 -7.10 -31.65
C ILE A 24 8.47 -6.68 -31.40
N LEU A 25 8.74 -5.37 -31.24
CA LEU A 25 9.77 -4.92 -30.30
C LEU A 25 9.71 -3.40 -30.05
N SER A 26 8.70 -2.96 -29.30
CA SER A 26 8.80 -1.73 -28.54
C SER A 26 8.71 -2.12 -27.06
N PRO A 27 9.82 -2.24 -26.32
CA PRO A 27 9.73 -2.28 -24.87
C PRO A 27 9.27 -0.88 -24.44
N ALA A 28 7.99 -0.78 -24.08
CA ALA A 28 7.48 0.35 -23.33
C ALA A 28 8.29 0.43 -22.02
N LEU A 29 9.26 1.32 -22.00
CA LEU A 29 9.87 1.84 -20.80
C LEU A 29 8.75 2.53 -20.02
N LEU A 30 8.04 1.75 -19.20
CA LEU A 30 7.18 2.30 -18.18
C LEU A 30 8.12 3.08 -17.23
N PRO A 31 7.89 4.38 -17.01
CA PRO A 31 8.56 5.07 -15.92
C PRO A 31 8.18 4.33 -14.65
N ALA A 32 9.17 3.72 -14.00
CA ALA A 32 9.02 3.35 -12.61
C ALA A 32 8.81 4.66 -11.87
N ASP A 33 7.58 4.90 -11.40
CA ASP A 33 7.30 5.96 -10.44
C ASP A 33 8.21 5.72 -9.25
N MET A 34 9.36 6.41 -9.23
CA MET A 34 10.20 6.54 -8.06
C MET A 34 9.46 7.43 -7.08
N ASN A 35 8.41 6.87 -6.47
CA ASN A 35 7.72 7.48 -5.37
C ASN A 35 8.71 7.47 -4.21
N ALA A 36 9.39 8.61 -4.02
CA ALA A 36 10.21 8.89 -2.86
C ALA A 36 9.47 8.37 -1.63
N GLY A 37 10.06 7.40 -0.93
CA GLY A 37 9.36 6.56 0.03
C GLY A 37 8.47 7.38 0.96
N SER A 38 7.16 7.14 0.92
CA SER A 38 6.16 7.92 1.66
C SER A 38 6.62 8.21 3.09
N LEU A 39 6.57 9.49 3.49
CA LEU A 39 6.99 10.01 4.78
C LEU A 39 6.42 9.19 5.95
N ILE A 40 5.17 8.77 5.83
CA ILE A 40 4.52 7.85 6.74
C ILE A 40 3.91 6.70 5.93
N GLN A 41 4.06 5.49 6.45
CA GLN A 41 3.39 4.28 5.97
C GLN A 41 2.64 3.66 7.14
N ALA A 42 1.49 3.07 6.88
CA ALA A 42 0.76 2.35 7.90
C ALA A 42 0.01 1.17 7.28
N GLU A 43 -0.07 0.07 8.02
CA GLU A 43 -0.79 -1.13 7.61
C GLU A 43 -1.30 -1.89 8.82
N TYR A 44 -2.39 -2.62 8.65
CA TYR A 44 -2.79 -3.61 9.64
C TYR A 44 -1.95 -4.86 9.46
N VAL A 45 -1.26 -5.26 10.52
CA VAL A 45 -0.65 -6.60 10.61
C VAL A 45 -1.72 -7.62 11.02
N GLN A 46 -2.74 -7.17 11.76
CA GLN A 46 -3.92 -7.96 12.10
C GLN A 46 -5.14 -7.05 12.17
N ALA A 47 -6.10 -7.20 11.25
CA ALA A 47 -7.31 -6.38 11.18
C ALA A 47 -8.58 -7.09 11.69
N GLN A 48 -8.47 -8.34 12.16
CA GLN A 48 -9.60 -9.16 12.56
C GLN A 48 -9.28 -10.05 13.78
N GLY A 49 -10.34 -10.58 14.39
CA GLY A 49 -10.29 -11.40 15.60
C GLY A 49 -10.35 -10.56 16.88
N SER A 50 -9.89 -11.15 17.98
CA SER A 50 -9.92 -10.54 19.31
C SER A 50 -8.74 -9.61 19.59
N ARG A 51 -7.84 -9.44 18.62
CA ARG A 51 -6.70 -8.53 18.72
C ARG A 51 -6.48 -7.86 17.39
N ILE A 52 -6.46 -6.54 17.38
CA ILE A 52 -6.17 -5.71 16.22
C ILE A 52 -4.79 -5.11 16.39
N VAL A 53 -3.99 -5.09 15.32
CA VAL A 53 -2.62 -4.57 15.32
C VAL A 53 -2.39 -3.72 14.08
N LEU A 54 -2.12 -2.44 14.31
CA LEU A 54 -1.71 -1.46 13.32
C LEU A 54 -0.21 -1.18 13.47
N LEU A 55 0.54 -1.31 12.38
CA LEU A 55 1.94 -0.92 12.30
C LEU A 55 2.04 0.42 11.56
N LEU A 56 2.67 1.39 12.20
CA LEU A 56 2.99 2.69 11.63
C LEU A 56 4.51 2.77 11.43
N LYS A 57 4.96 3.20 10.26
CA LYS A 57 6.37 3.49 9.98
C LYS A 57 6.52 4.96 9.64
N VAL A 58 7.39 5.64 10.37
CA VAL A 58 7.76 7.04 10.16
C VAL A 58 9.16 7.07 9.54
N ASN A 59 9.24 7.55 8.30
CA ASN A 59 10.49 7.72 7.56
C ASN A 59 11.08 9.12 7.83
N ALA A 60 12.26 9.38 7.27
CA ALA A 60 12.89 10.70 7.36
C ALA A 60 12.35 11.63 6.25
N PRO A 61 12.27 12.96 6.50
CA PRO A 61 12.50 13.64 7.78
C PRO A 61 11.41 13.34 8.83
N ALA A 62 11.73 13.32 10.12
CA ALA A 62 10.72 13.01 11.14
C ALA A 62 9.63 14.09 11.23
N VAL A 63 8.37 13.68 11.36
CA VAL A 63 7.25 14.58 11.61
C VAL A 63 7.17 14.98 13.08
N LYS A 64 6.61 16.17 13.36
CA LYS A 64 6.41 16.67 14.73
C LYS A 64 5.26 15.99 15.47
N ALA A 65 4.24 15.55 14.76
CA ALA A 65 3.11 14.86 15.36
C ALA A 65 2.41 13.95 14.36
N VAL A 66 1.91 12.82 14.87
CA VAL A 66 1.02 11.91 14.14
C VAL A 66 -0.22 11.67 14.98
N ILE A 67 -1.39 11.84 14.37
CA ILE A 67 -2.67 11.47 14.96
C ILE A 67 -3.15 10.21 14.26
N ILE A 68 -3.36 9.15 15.04
CA ILE A 68 -4.02 7.93 14.59
C ILE A 68 -5.46 7.99 15.10
N THR A 69 -6.44 7.91 14.20
CA THR A 69 -7.85 7.70 14.54
C THR A 69 -8.27 6.32 14.07
N GLN A 70 -8.54 5.42 15.00
CA GLN A 70 -9.10 4.10 14.74
C GLN A 70 -10.62 4.19 14.76
N TYR A 71 -11.25 3.70 13.71
CA TYR A 71 -12.68 3.50 13.63
C TYR A 71 -12.98 2.02 13.87
N LEU A 72 -13.93 1.76 14.75
CA LEU A 72 -14.46 0.43 15.05
C LEU A 72 -15.94 0.37 14.63
N PRO A 73 -16.54 -0.83 14.57
CA PRO A 73 -17.99 -0.95 14.45
C PRO A 73 -18.71 -0.30 15.63
N GLU A 74 -19.91 0.21 15.38
CA GLU A 74 -20.77 0.72 16.44
C GLU A 74 -21.06 -0.37 17.49
N GLY A 75 -21.12 0.04 18.76
CA GLY A 75 -21.35 -0.85 19.89
C GLY A 75 -20.15 -1.70 20.33
N VAL A 76 -19.00 -1.60 19.65
CA VAL A 76 -17.76 -2.28 20.08
C VAL A 76 -17.03 -1.42 21.09
N ALA A 77 -16.76 -1.97 22.27
CA ALA A 77 -15.85 -1.38 23.24
C ALA A 77 -14.42 -1.90 23.06
N ILE A 78 -13.45 -1.10 23.53
CA ILE A 78 -12.04 -1.52 23.65
C ILE A 78 -11.81 -1.95 25.09
N THR A 79 -11.44 -3.22 25.30
CA THR A 79 -11.14 -3.77 26.63
C THR A 79 -9.68 -3.50 27.02
N SER A 80 -8.76 -3.51 26.05
CA SER A 80 -7.34 -3.23 26.27
C SER A 80 -6.70 -2.58 25.04
N ALA A 81 -5.68 -1.75 25.24
CA ALA A 81 -4.90 -1.17 24.16
C ALA A 81 -3.48 -0.79 24.60
N ALA A 82 -2.53 -0.98 23.68
CA ALA A 82 -1.12 -0.64 23.86
C ALA A 82 -0.57 0.04 22.59
N PRO A 83 -0.09 1.29 22.67
CA PRO A 83 -0.19 2.19 23.83
C PRO A 83 -1.64 2.53 24.16
N ARG A 84 -1.89 3.06 25.36
CA ARG A 84 -3.22 3.53 25.76
C ARG A 84 -3.66 4.68 24.84
N PRO A 85 -4.91 4.68 24.31
CA PRO A 85 -5.43 5.79 23.54
C PRO A 85 -5.51 7.07 24.39
N ASN A 86 -5.27 8.21 23.78
CA ASN A 86 -5.52 9.51 24.40
C ASN A 86 -7.01 9.73 24.66
N SER A 87 -7.87 9.19 23.80
CA SER A 87 -9.31 9.16 24.02
C SER A 87 -9.98 7.99 23.30
N PHE A 88 -11.10 7.53 23.85
CA PHE A 88 -12.03 6.61 23.20
C PHE A 88 -13.44 7.17 23.32
N ASP A 89 -14.10 7.33 22.18
CA ASP A 89 -15.49 7.77 22.06
C ASP A 89 -16.35 6.58 21.68
N ALA A 90 -17.02 5.99 22.67
CA ALA A 90 -17.87 4.82 22.49
C ALA A 90 -19.11 5.13 21.63
N LYS A 91 -19.61 6.37 21.66
CA LYS A 91 -20.79 6.78 20.88
C LYS A 91 -20.49 6.80 19.38
N HIS A 92 -19.27 7.19 19.01
CA HIS A 92 -18.84 7.26 17.61
C HIS A 92 -17.87 6.13 17.22
N ALA A 93 -17.65 5.15 18.10
CA ALA A 93 -16.72 4.03 17.92
C ALA A 93 -15.33 4.46 17.43
N LYS A 94 -14.75 5.50 18.07
CA LYS A 94 -13.48 6.10 17.66
C LYS A 94 -12.45 6.10 18.79
N ALA A 95 -11.30 5.49 18.57
CA ALA A 95 -10.14 5.64 19.44
C ALA A 95 -9.08 6.53 18.79
N LYS A 96 -8.44 7.39 19.59
CA LYS A 96 -7.45 8.36 19.10
C LYS A 96 -6.13 8.24 19.86
N TRP A 97 -5.05 8.25 19.10
CA TRP A 97 -3.68 8.37 19.61
C TRP A 97 -3.02 9.60 19.01
N LEU A 98 -2.25 10.30 19.83
CA LEU A 98 -1.38 11.39 19.44
C LEU A 98 0.06 11.01 19.80
N LEU A 99 0.84 10.71 18.78
CA LEU A 99 2.29 10.53 18.91
C LEU A 99 2.95 11.89 18.71
N ARG A 100 3.59 12.41 19.76
CA ARG A 100 4.36 13.66 19.71
C ARG A 100 5.82 13.34 19.47
N ASP A 101 6.44 14.05 18.54
CA ASP A 101 7.83 13.87 18.12
C ASP A 101 8.23 12.38 18.02
N PRO A 102 7.49 11.54 17.26
CA PRO A 102 7.73 10.10 17.24
C PRO A 102 9.16 9.75 16.82
N GLY A 103 9.86 10.63 16.11
CA GLY A 103 11.14 10.28 15.49
C GLY A 103 10.94 9.29 14.33
N LYS A 104 12.05 8.83 13.76
CA LYS A 104 12.02 7.79 12.72
C LYS A 104 11.89 6.40 13.34
N GLY A 105 11.17 5.50 12.69
CA GLY A 105 11.06 4.11 13.12
C GLY A 105 9.67 3.53 12.97
N SER A 106 9.44 2.41 13.65
CA SER A 106 8.18 1.67 13.61
C SER A 106 7.48 1.73 14.96
N PHE A 107 6.18 2.01 14.92
CA PHE A 107 5.29 2.12 16.08
C PHE A 107 4.18 1.12 15.92
N LYS A 108 4.01 0.26 16.92
CA LYS A 108 2.93 -0.72 16.94
C LYS A 108 1.83 -0.24 17.86
N ILE A 109 0.61 -0.20 17.35
CA ILE A 109 -0.60 0.05 18.10
C ILE A 109 -1.40 -1.24 18.08
N SER A 110 -1.74 -1.77 19.25
CA SER A 110 -2.60 -2.94 19.38
C SER A 110 -3.78 -2.66 20.29
N MET A 111 -4.92 -3.27 20.00
CA MET A 111 -6.13 -3.19 20.81
C MET A 111 -6.87 -4.51 20.85
N GLU A 112 -7.59 -4.74 21.93
CA GLU A 112 -8.49 -5.88 22.11
C GLU A 112 -9.91 -5.33 22.21
N PRO A 113 -10.79 -5.66 21.25
CA PRO A 113 -12.21 -5.36 21.33
C PRO A 113 -12.92 -6.32 22.31
N ASP A 114 -14.08 -5.90 22.81
CA ASP A 114 -14.96 -6.71 23.68
C ASP A 114 -15.59 -7.92 22.98
N ARG A 115 -15.57 -7.93 21.64
CA ARG A 115 -15.93 -9.05 20.79
C ARG A 115 -14.97 -9.18 19.60
N PRO A 116 -14.80 -10.37 19.03
CA PRO A 116 -14.03 -10.53 17.80
C PRO A 116 -14.58 -9.68 16.65
N LEU A 117 -13.69 -9.09 15.85
CA LEU A 117 -14.02 -8.31 14.65
C LEU A 117 -13.75 -9.10 13.37
N LYS A 118 -14.47 -8.79 12.30
CA LYS A 118 -14.27 -9.35 10.95
C LYS A 118 -13.37 -8.45 10.11
N ALA A 119 -12.76 -9.00 9.07
CA ALA A 119 -12.11 -8.19 8.03
C ALA A 119 -13.05 -7.10 7.49
N GLY A 120 -12.53 -5.91 7.24
CA GLY A 120 -13.30 -4.75 6.76
C GLY A 120 -14.04 -3.97 7.84
N GLU A 121 -14.19 -4.50 9.06
CA GLU A 121 -14.92 -3.83 10.14
C GLU A 121 -14.12 -2.70 10.81
N VAL A 122 -12.80 -2.71 10.64
CA VAL A 122 -11.90 -1.68 11.18
C VAL A 122 -11.26 -0.87 10.07
N ARG A 123 -11.04 0.42 10.34
CA ARG A 123 -10.22 1.30 9.50
C ARG A 123 -9.50 2.33 10.36
N ALA A 124 -8.35 2.79 9.90
CA ALA A 124 -7.60 3.84 10.57
C ALA A 124 -7.40 5.03 9.65
N GLU A 125 -7.34 6.22 10.24
CA GLU A 125 -6.86 7.43 9.59
C GLU A 125 -5.59 7.91 10.27
N ILE A 126 -4.57 8.19 9.48
CA ILE A 126 -3.31 8.75 9.94
C ILE A 126 -3.22 10.19 9.45
N ARG A 127 -3.12 11.13 10.39
CA ARG A 127 -3.01 12.56 10.08
C ARG A 127 -1.69 13.10 10.60
N PHE A 128 -0.96 13.80 9.74
CA PHE A 128 0.31 14.42 10.09
C PHE A 128 0.54 15.65 9.24
N ARG A 129 1.41 16.55 9.70
CA ARG A 129 1.86 17.68 8.90
C ARG A 129 3.16 17.31 8.20
N ASP A 130 3.20 17.47 6.88
CA ASP A 130 4.41 17.31 6.09
C ASP A 130 5.42 18.40 6.51
N PRO A 131 6.65 18.04 6.92
CA PRO A 131 7.64 18.99 7.40
C PRO A 131 8.24 19.84 6.27
N SER A 132 8.14 19.41 5.01
CA SER A 132 8.69 20.10 3.84
C SER A 132 7.72 21.15 3.32
N SER A 133 6.43 20.81 3.21
CA SER A 133 5.39 21.72 2.68
C SER A 133 4.56 22.40 3.77
N GLY A 134 4.57 21.89 5.00
CA GLY A 134 3.66 22.31 6.05
C GLY A 134 2.21 21.86 5.83
N THR A 135 1.90 21.10 4.79
CA THR A 135 0.53 20.65 4.49
C THR A 135 0.07 19.59 5.49
N LEU A 136 -1.21 19.64 5.89
CA LEU A 136 -1.81 18.56 6.68
C LEU A 136 -2.26 17.43 5.75
N THR A 137 -1.62 16.27 5.88
CA THR A 137 -1.90 15.07 5.09
C THR A 137 -2.74 14.10 5.90
N THR A 138 -3.69 13.42 5.24
CA THR A 138 -4.52 12.35 5.82
C THR A 138 -4.36 11.10 4.96
N LEU A 139 -4.00 9.98 5.58
CA LEU A 139 -3.94 8.66 4.96
C LEU A 139 -5.06 7.79 5.51
N SER A 140 -5.80 7.11 4.64
CA SER A 140 -6.84 6.15 5.02
C SER A 140 -6.29 4.72 4.89
N ILE A 141 -6.36 3.96 5.98
CA ILE A 141 -5.82 2.60 6.08
C ILE A 141 -7.00 1.64 6.28
N PRO A 142 -7.37 0.85 5.25
CA PRO A 142 -8.43 -0.14 5.37
C PRO A 142 -7.95 -1.37 6.15
N GLY A 143 -8.78 -1.91 7.06
CA GLY A 143 -8.56 -3.21 7.67
C GLY A 143 -8.96 -4.31 6.72
N LYS A 144 -8.01 -4.91 6.02
CA LYS A 144 -8.25 -6.01 5.07
C LYS A 144 -8.23 -7.37 5.75
#